data_AF-G4D5D8-F1
#
_entry.id   AF-G4D5D8-F1
#
_cell.length_a   1.000
_cell.length_b   1.000
_cell.length_c   1.000
_cell.angle_alpha   90.00
_cell.angle_beta   90.00
_cell.angle_gamma   90.00
#
_symmetry.space_group_name_H-M   'P 1'
#
loop_
_entity.id
_entity.type
_entity.pdbx_description
1 polymer ?
#
loop_
_entity_poly.entity_id
_entity_poly.type
_entity_poly.pdbx_seq_one_letter_code
_entity_poly.pdbx_strand_id
1 'polypeptide(L)'
;MSIKAIIAEYNPFHNGHLHQIKLINSDYTIVIMSSSFTQRGTPAILDKFTRARLAIENGADLVLELPTIYCTSNAQIFSEGAISILNSLDIVDTLCFGSENSLSEIIDVVYKTENIDNKSLAINLSKGYSFIKAKQLSYKNLSDIEFEIMNKPNNILGIEYVKALKKFNSKIIPFSIPRKNVGHSSEIIVDGFASASTIRNISNNKNFSKLKNLVPENTYVALQEKGTDISQNFFQLFKYKLFSGNISFSDYMDYELGLENRLYSYLDTLDYNEYINLVSTKRYTKSRIRRLIC
;
A
#
# COMPACT_ATOMS: atom_id res chain seq x y z
N MET A 1 -30.52 -1.96 2.28
CA MET A 1 -29.32 -2.42 3.01
C MET A 1 -28.13 -2.06 2.16
N SER A 2 -27.15 -1.36 2.72
CA SER A 2 -25.96 -0.83 2.04
C SER A 2 -24.71 -1.47 2.65
N ILE A 3 -23.94 -2.16 1.83
CA ILE A 3 -22.67 -2.79 2.20
C ILE A 3 -21.54 -2.05 1.51
N LYS A 4 -20.68 -1.41 2.31
CA LYS A 4 -19.55 -0.63 1.79
C LYS A 4 -18.24 -1.31 2.17
N ALA A 5 -17.31 -1.37 1.23
CA ALA A 5 -16.01 -2.00 1.40
C ALA A 5 -14.89 -0.97 1.51
N ILE A 6 -13.87 -1.27 2.31
CA ILE A 6 -12.61 -0.53 2.41
C ILE A 6 -11.46 -1.50 2.16
N ILE A 7 -10.50 -1.10 1.32
CA ILE A 7 -9.23 -1.80 1.18
C ILE A 7 -8.21 -1.09 2.08
N ALA A 8 -7.61 -1.80 3.03
CA ALA A 8 -6.76 -1.18 4.05
C ALA A 8 -5.55 -2.02 4.45
N GLU A 9 -4.56 -1.37 5.07
CA GLU A 9 -3.46 -2.06 5.76
C GLU A 9 -3.53 -1.92 7.28
N TYR A 10 -4.15 -0.85 7.78
CA TYR A 10 -4.24 -0.53 9.21
C TYR A 10 -2.93 -0.77 9.98
N ASN A 11 -1.84 -0.17 9.51
CA ASN A 11 -0.50 -0.38 10.04
C ASN A 11 0.08 0.87 10.77
N PRO A 12 -0.39 1.24 11.97
CA PRO A 12 -1.51 0.66 12.72
C PRO A 12 -2.87 1.32 12.36
N PHE A 13 -3.96 0.84 12.97
CA PHE A 13 -5.25 1.53 12.93
C PHE A 13 -5.14 2.89 13.66
N HIS A 14 -5.70 3.98 13.12
CA HIS A 14 -5.48 5.33 13.66
C HIS A 14 -6.68 6.24 13.43
N ASN A 15 -6.66 7.47 13.96
CA ASN A 15 -7.81 8.39 13.92
C ASN A 15 -8.29 8.70 12.50
N GLY A 16 -7.38 8.75 11.51
CA GLY A 16 -7.77 8.86 10.10
C GLY A 16 -8.62 7.69 9.59
N HIS A 17 -8.32 6.44 10.00
CA HIS A 17 -9.12 5.26 9.63
C HIS A 17 -10.46 5.26 10.35
N LEU A 18 -10.48 5.61 11.64
CA LEU A 18 -11.72 5.77 12.40
C LEU A 18 -12.64 6.82 11.76
N HIS A 19 -12.09 7.96 11.35
CA HIS A 19 -12.82 9.00 10.64
C HIS A 19 -13.35 8.49 9.30
N GLN A 20 -12.57 7.72 8.55
CA GLN A 20 -12.99 7.13 7.27
C GLN A 20 -14.19 6.19 7.48
N ILE A 21 -14.12 5.25 8.42
CA ILE A 21 -15.22 4.32 8.72
C ILE A 21 -16.48 5.09 9.10
N LYS A 22 -16.37 6.09 9.99
CA LYS A 22 -17.51 6.92 10.40
C LYS A 22 -18.13 7.72 9.25
N LEU A 23 -17.33 8.21 8.32
CA LEU A 23 -17.80 9.03 7.19
C LEU A 23 -18.53 8.20 6.13
N ILE A 24 -18.14 6.93 5.97
CA ILE A 24 -18.70 6.03 4.97
C ILE A 24 -20.20 5.82 5.17
N ASN A 25 -20.69 5.80 6.42
CA ASN A 25 -22.10 5.67 6.79
C ASN A 25 -22.85 4.58 5.98
N SER A 26 -22.80 3.35 6.46
CA SER A 26 -23.41 2.16 5.85
C SER A 26 -24.12 1.30 6.88
N ASP A 27 -25.00 0.42 6.40
CA ASP A 27 -25.61 -0.61 7.25
C ASP A 27 -24.56 -1.64 7.67
N TYR A 28 -23.64 -1.99 6.77
CA TYR A 28 -22.49 -2.85 7.05
C TYR A 28 -21.21 -2.36 6.36
N THR A 29 -20.07 -2.48 7.05
CA THR A 29 -18.74 -2.12 6.57
C THR A 29 -17.86 -3.36 6.50
N ILE A 30 -17.40 -3.71 5.30
CA ILE A 30 -16.43 -4.78 5.06
C ILE A 30 -15.04 -4.15 4.88
N VAL A 31 -14.04 -4.64 5.60
CA VAL A 31 -12.65 -4.28 5.38
C VAL A 31 -11.92 -5.47 4.78
N ILE A 32 -11.33 -5.30 3.60
CA ILE A 32 -10.33 -6.23 3.10
C ILE A 32 -8.94 -5.68 3.48
N MET A 33 -8.25 -6.42 4.33
CA MET A 33 -7.06 -5.95 5.02
C MET A 33 -5.83 -6.73 4.60
N SER A 34 -4.71 -6.04 4.34
CA SER A 34 -3.42 -6.69 4.13
C SER A 34 -3.08 -7.64 5.28
N SER A 35 -2.54 -8.80 4.95
CA SER A 35 -2.00 -9.79 5.88
C SER A 35 -0.80 -9.23 6.67
N SER A 36 0.09 -10.08 7.20
CA SER A 36 1.23 -9.66 8.04
C SER A 36 2.23 -8.73 7.34
N PHE A 37 2.16 -8.59 6.02
CA PHE A 37 3.01 -7.71 5.22
C PHE A 37 2.17 -6.68 4.46
N THR A 38 2.74 -5.49 4.29
CA THR A 38 2.13 -4.36 3.57
C THR A 38 2.52 -4.34 2.09
N GLN A 39 1.79 -3.56 1.30
CA GLN A 39 2.03 -3.21 -0.10
C GLN A 39 3.36 -2.51 -0.36
N ARG A 40 3.98 -2.00 0.70
CA ARG A 40 5.31 -1.39 0.64
C ARG A 40 6.44 -2.38 0.93
N GLY A 41 6.12 -3.67 1.12
CA GLY A 41 7.11 -4.70 1.45
C GLY A 41 7.69 -4.51 2.85
N THR A 42 6.84 -4.22 3.83
CA THR A 42 7.27 -4.20 5.23
C THR A 42 6.33 -5.06 6.07
N PRO A 43 6.85 -5.74 7.10
CA PRO A 43 6.01 -6.32 8.14
C PRO A 43 5.10 -5.25 8.75
N ALA A 44 3.90 -5.65 9.16
CA ALA A 44 3.00 -4.81 9.94
C ALA A 44 3.52 -4.70 11.39
N ILE A 45 3.33 -3.53 12.02
CA ILE A 45 3.75 -3.26 13.41
C ILE A 45 2.93 -4.05 14.44
N LEU A 46 1.76 -4.55 14.02
CA LEU A 46 0.86 -5.41 14.77
C LEU A 46 0.43 -6.57 13.88
N ASP A 47 0.28 -7.76 14.47
CA ASP A 47 -0.18 -8.95 13.76
C ASP A 47 -1.58 -8.75 13.16
N LYS A 48 -1.91 -9.56 12.13
CA LYS A 48 -3.18 -9.41 11.40
C LYS A 48 -4.42 -9.64 12.28
N PHE A 49 -4.35 -10.47 13.31
CA PHE A 49 -5.48 -10.72 14.20
C PHE A 49 -5.73 -9.52 15.11
N THR A 50 -4.67 -8.93 15.66
CA THR A 50 -4.76 -7.70 16.44
C THR A 50 -5.31 -6.55 15.59
N ARG A 51 -4.82 -6.36 14.36
CA ARG A 51 -5.34 -5.33 13.45
C ARG A 51 -6.80 -5.57 13.05
N ALA A 52 -7.19 -6.82 12.80
CA ALA A 52 -8.57 -7.17 12.48
C ALA A 52 -9.52 -6.86 13.66
N ARG A 53 -9.14 -7.26 14.89
CA ARG A 53 -9.88 -6.91 16.10
C ARG A 53 -10.04 -5.40 16.26
N LEU A 54 -8.96 -4.63 16.08
CA LEU A 54 -9.01 -3.17 16.17
C LEU A 54 -9.96 -2.56 15.13
N ALA A 55 -10.03 -3.12 13.92
CA ALA A 55 -10.98 -2.66 12.91
C ALA A 55 -12.44 -2.93 13.33
N ILE A 56 -12.74 -4.13 13.85
CA ILE A 56 -14.08 -4.49 14.32
C ILE A 56 -14.52 -3.60 15.49
N GLU A 57 -13.66 -3.45 16.50
CA GLU A 57 -13.93 -2.61 17.68
C GLU A 57 -14.14 -1.12 17.33
N ASN A 58 -13.71 -0.69 16.14
CA ASN A 58 -13.83 0.68 15.66
C ASN A 58 -14.85 0.86 14.52
N GLY A 59 -15.72 -0.13 14.28
CA GLY A 59 -16.91 0.00 13.43
C GLY A 59 -16.87 -0.73 12.08
N ALA A 60 -15.91 -1.63 11.86
CA ALA A 60 -16.04 -2.63 10.80
C ALA A 60 -16.93 -3.80 11.26
N ASP A 61 -17.71 -4.38 10.35
CA ASP A 61 -18.57 -5.54 10.64
C ASP A 61 -17.91 -6.86 10.22
N LEU A 62 -17.05 -6.80 9.21
CA LEU A 62 -16.29 -7.95 8.70
C LEU A 62 -14.89 -7.51 8.29
N VAL A 63 -13.89 -8.31 8.66
CA VAL A 63 -12.51 -8.16 8.17
C VAL A 63 -12.12 -9.40 7.39
N LEU A 64 -11.80 -9.22 6.12
CA LEU A 64 -11.27 -10.25 5.22
C LEU A 64 -9.77 -10.07 5.06
N GLU A 65 -9.01 -11.16 5.09
CA GLU A 65 -7.60 -11.12 4.77
C GLU A 65 -7.41 -11.02 3.25
N LEU A 66 -6.63 -10.03 2.81
CA LEU A 66 -6.04 -10.05 1.47
C LEU A 66 -4.87 -11.03 1.48
N PRO A 67 -4.85 -12.06 0.60
CA PRO A 67 -3.72 -12.99 0.53
C PRO A 67 -2.38 -12.30 0.32
N THR A 68 -1.31 -12.82 0.95
CA THR A 68 0.03 -12.22 0.92
C THR A 68 0.55 -11.98 -0.50
N ILE A 69 0.25 -12.88 -1.44
CA ILE A 69 0.65 -12.75 -2.85
C ILE A 69 0.14 -11.44 -3.48
N TYR A 70 -1.03 -10.93 -3.06
CA TYR A 70 -1.52 -9.63 -3.49
C TYR A 70 -1.02 -8.49 -2.61
N CYS A 71 -0.89 -8.73 -1.29
CA CYS A 71 -0.42 -7.74 -0.34
C CYS A 71 0.94 -7.19 -0.72
N THR A 72 1.94 -8.05 -0.98
CA THR A 72 3.32 -7.65 -1.25
C THR A 72 3.59 -7.44 -2.73
N SER A 73 2.62 -6.88 -3.46
CA SER A 73 2.74 -6.60 -4.88
C SER A 73 2.62 -5.11 -5.21
N ASN A 74 2.83 -4.75 -6.48
CA ASN A 74 2.56 -3.40 -6.96
C ASN A 74 1.06 -3.04 -6.85
N ALA A 75 0.73 -1.75 -7.00
CA ALA A 75 -0.65 -1.25 -6.85
C ALA A 75 -1.67 -1.97 -7.76
N GLN A 76 -1.28 -2.34 -8.98
CA GLN A 76 -2.18 -3.04 -9.90
C GLN A 76 -2.59 -4.40 -9.35
N ILE A 77 -1.62 -5.27 -9.01
CA ILE A 77 -1.90 -6.62 -8.50
C ILE A 77 -2.60 -6.56 -7.14
N PHE A 78 -2.19 -5.63 -6.27
CA PHE A 78 -2.85 -5.39 -4.98
C PHE A 78 -4.34 -5.06 -5.15
N SER A 79 -4.65 -4.10 -6.04
CA SER A 79 -6.02 -3.68 -6.34
C SER A 79 -6.82 -4.79 -7.02
N GLU A 80 -6.22 -5.51 -7.97
CA GLU A 80 -6.87 -6.61 -8.66
C GLU A 80 -7.24 -7.75 -7.71
N GLY A 81 -6.33 -8.15 -6.81
CA GLY A 81 -6.61 -9.19 -5.82
C GLY A 81 -7.72 -8.79 -4.86
N ALA A 82 -7.67 -7.56 -4.34
CA ALA A 82 -8.68 -7.06 -3.42
C ALA A 82 -10.06 -6.95 -4.07
N ILE A 83 -10.14 -6.39 -5.28
CA ILE A 83 -11.41 -6.23 -6.00
C ILE A 83 -11.94 -7.55 -6.49
N SER A 84 -11.08 -8.50 -6.91
CA SER A 84 -11.53 -9.85 -7.27
C SER A 84 -12.28 -10.49 -6.11
N ILE A 85 -11.74 -10.43 -4.89
CA ILE A 85 -12.38 -11.00 -3.70
C ILE A 85 -13.70 -10.28 -3.41
N LEU A 86 -13.70 -8.95 -3.35
CA LEU A 86 -14.90 -8.15 -3.07
C LEU A 86 -16.00 -8.39 -4.12
N ASN A 87 -15.63 -8.48 -5.39
CA ASN A 87 -16.55 -8.73 -6.49
C ASN A 87 -17.14 -10.14 -6.42
N SER A 88 -16.35 -11.15 -6.01
CA SER A 88 -16.83 -12.51 -5.82
C SER A 88 -17.81 -12.67 -4.66
N LEU A 89 -17.86 -11.73 -3.71
CA LEU A 89 -18.88 -11.74 -2.66
C LEU A 89 -20.27 -11.38 -3.20
N ASP A 90 -20.36 -10.65 -4.31
CA ASP A 90 -21.61 -10.21 -4.99
C ASP A 90 -22.65 -9.52 -4.07
N ILE A 91 -22.20 -9.00 -2.93
CA ILE A 91 -23.04 -8.27 -1.95
C ILE A 91 -22.54 -6.85 -1.68
N VAL A 92 -21.37 -6.49 -2.20
CA VAL A 92 -20.75 -5.17 -1.94
C VAL A 92 -21.33 -4.14 -2.91
N ASP A 93 -21.86 -3.04 -2.38
CA ASP A 93 -22.45 -1.98 -3.20
C ASP A 93 -21.40 -0.93 -3.61
N THR A 94 -20.53 -0.56 -2.67
CA THR A 94 -19.61 0.58 -2.85
C THR A 94 -18.21 0.25 -2.33
N LEU A 95 -17.19 0.62 -3.09
CA LEU A 95 -15.80 0.61 -2.64
C LEU A 95 -15.40 2.02 -2.22
N CYS A 96 -15.15 2.22 -0.93
CA CYS A 96 -14.75 3.49 -0.37
C CYS A 96 -13.23 3.56 -0.17
N PHE A 97 -12.58 4.57 -0.75
CA PHE A 97 -11.13 4.78 -0.60
C PHE A 97 -10.80 6.26 -0.44
N GLY A 98 -9.74 6.55 0.31
CA GLY A 98 -9.22 7.92 0.42
C GLY A 98 -8.47 8.32 -0.84
N SER A 99 -8.55 9.59 -1.24
CA SER A 99 -7.73 10.13 -2.34
C SER A 99 -7.38 11.60 -2.13
N GLU A 100 -6.35 12.06 -2.83
CA GLU A 100 -5.95 13.46 -2.85
C GLU A 100 -6.77 14.30 -3.84
N ASN A 101 -7.36 13.66 -4.85
CA ASN A 101 -8.22 14.30 -5.86
C ASN A 101 -9.63 13.68 -5.88
N SER A 102 -10.57 14.36 -6.54
CA SER A 102 -11.95 13.90 -6.68
C SER A 102 -12.05 12.61 -7.51
N LEU A 103 -13.14 11.86 -7.32
CA LEU A 103 -13.39 10.64 -8.11
C LEU A 103 -13.45 10.93 -9.62
N SER A 104 -14.04 12.04 -10.03
CA SER A 104 -14.16 12.41 -11.45
C SER A 104 -12.80 12.63 -12.09
N GLU A 105 -11.88 13.29 -11.39
CA GLU A 105 -10.49 13.47 -11.87
C GLU A 105 -9.76 12.12 -11.97
N ILE A 106 -9.95 11.22 -11.00
CA ILE A 106 -9.38 9.87 -11.04
C ILE A 106 -9.92 9.08 -12.25
N ILE A 107 -11.24 9.13 -12.51
CA ILE A 107 -11.86 8.45 -13.65
C ILE A 107 -11.34 9.01 -14.98
N ASP A 108 -11.18 10.33 -15.09
CA ASP A 108 -10.61 10.96 -16.28
C ASP A 108 -9.17 10.47 -16.56
N VAL A 109 -8.33 10.39 -15.52
CA VAL A 109 -7.00 9.79 -15.64
C VAL A 109 -7.06 8.32 -16.07
N VAL A 110 -8.01 7.53 -15.55
CA VAL A 110 -8.19 6.13 -15.96
C VAL A 110 -8.49 6.04 -17.46
N TYR A 111 -9.41 6.86 -17.96
CA TYR A 111 -9.78 6.90 -19.38
C TYR A 111 -8.59 7.29 -20.28
N LYS A 112 -7.87 8.36 -19.90
CA LYS A 112 -6.68 8.83 -20.64
C LYS A 112 -5.52 7.86 -20.63
N THR A 113 -5.52 6.88 -19.72
CA THR A 113 -4.44 5.91 -19.52
C THR A 113 -4.82 4.49 -19.92
N GLU A 114 -5.96 4.33 -20.59
CA GLU A 114 -6.42 3.05 -21.14
C GLU A 114 -5.51 2.57 -22.27
N ASN A 115 -4.99 3.49 -23.07
CA ASN A 115 -4.08 3.19 -24.18
C ASN A 115 -2.67 3.72 -23.91
N ILE A 116 -1.68 2.85 -24.06
CA ILE A 116 -0.26 3.19 -23.96
C ILE A 116 0.40 3.18 -25.35
N ASP A 117 1.30 4.13 -25.59
CA ASP A 117 2.17 4.08 -26.74
C ASP A 117 3.31 3.08 -26.49
N ASN A 118 3.17 1.86 -27.02
CA ASN A 118 4.17 0.80 -26.89
C ASN A 118 5.55 1.19 -27.48
N LYS A 119 5.60 2.05 -28.51
CA LYS A 119 6.88 2.54 -29.05
C LYS A 119 7.54 3.50 -28.07
N SER A 120 6.78 4.43 -27.52
CA SER A 120 7.27 5.32 -26.46
C SER A 120 7.73 4.53 -25.23
N LEU A 121 7.00 3.47 -24.86
CA LEU A 121 7.34 2.63 -23.70
C LEU A 121 8.71 1.97 -23.89
N ALA A 122 8.93 1.36 -25.04
CA ALA A 122 10.21 0.74 -25.38
C ALA A 122 11.37 1.77 -25.35
N ILE A 123 11.16 2.97 -25.89
CA ILE A 123 12.14 4.06 -25.85
C ILE A 123 12.44 4.52 -24.41
N ASN A 124 11.43 4.61 -23.55
CA ASN A 124 11.63 5.05 -22.17
C ASN A 124 12.31 3.95 -21.32
N LEU A 125 12.02 2.68 -21.58
CA LEU A 125 12.73 1.56 -20.96
C LEU A 125 14.21 1.53 -21.36
N SER A 126 14.53 1.78 -22.64
CA SER A 126 15.93 1.82 -23.10
C SER A 126 16.74 2.97 -22.50
N LYS A 127 16.07 4.05 -22.05
CA LYS A 127 16.68 5.14 -21.27
C LYS A 127 16.98 4.76 -19.81
N GLY A 128 16.65 3.55 -19.37
CA GLY A 128 16.90 3.05 -18.02
C GLY A 128 15.89 3.52 -16.97
N TYR A 129 14.73 4.06 -17.39
CA TYR A 129 13.65 4.36 -16.46
C TYR A 129 13.03 3.07 -15.89
N SER A 130 12.52 3.13 -14.65
CA SER A 130 11.71 2.04 -14.11
C SER A 130 10.47 1.82 -14.97
N PHE A 131 9.93 0.60 -14.98
CA PHE A 131 8.73 0.27 -15.76
C PHE A 131 7.57 1.23 -15.49
N ILE A 132 7.34 1.59 -14.22
CA ILE A 132 6.29 2.55 -13.82
C ILE A 132 6.55 3.91 -14.46
N LYS A 133 7.77 4.45 -14.34
CA LYS A 133 8.11 5.76 -14.91
C LYS A 133 8.04 5.75 -16.45
N ALA A 134 8.53 4.67 -17.07
CA ALA A 134 8.47 4.49 -18.51
C ALA A 134 7.00 4.44 -19.00
N LYS A 135 6.15 3.68 -18.32
CA LYS A 135 4.69 3.60 -18.59
C LYS A 135 4.03 4.97 -18.52
N GLN A 136 4.32 5.73 -17.46
CA GLN A 136 3.79 7.08 -17.26
C GLN A 136 4.17 8.06 -18.37
N LEU A 137 5.43 8.02 -18.83
CA LEU A 137 5.94 8.86 -19.91
C LEU A 137 5.44 8.44 -21.31
N SER A 138 4.67 7.36 -21.40
CA SER A 138 4.19 6.79 -22.66
C SER A 138 2.70 6.93 -22.88
N TYR A 139 2.00 7.62 -21.98
CA TYR A 139 0.62 8.06 -22.21
C TYR A 139 0.62 9.32 -23.08
N LYS A 140 -0.11 9.29 -24.20
CA LYS A 140 -0.12 10.39 -25.18
C LYS A 140 -0.95 11.61 -24.76
N ASN A 141 -1.98 11.38 -23.97
CA ASN A 141 -3.05 12.35 -23.72
C ASN A 141 -3.08 12.87 -22.28
N LEU A 142 -1.99 12.68 -21.51
CA LEU A 142 -1.90 13.23 -20.17
C LEU A 142 -1.38 14.67 -20.22
N SER A 143 -2.16 15.59 -19.68
CA SER A 143 -1.68 16.93 -19.31
C SER A 143 -0.75 16.85 -18.10
N ASP A 144 0.01 17.92 -17.85
CA ASP A 144 0.87 18.02 -16.65
C ASP A 144 0.06 17.90 -15.35
N ILE A 145 -1.19 18.38 -15.35
CA ILE A 145 -2.11 18.29 -14.22
C ILE A 145 -2.48 16.84 -13.95
N GLU A 146 -2.89 16.09 -14.97
CA GLU A 146 -3.25 14.67 -14.83
C GLU A 146 -2.04 13.81 -14.47
N PHE A 147 -0.86 14.19 -14.98
CA PHE A 147 0.40 13.57 -14.59
C PHE A 147 0.66 13.76 -13.09
N GLU A 148 0.45 14.97 -12.55
CA GLU A 148 0.56 15.22 -11.11
C GLU A 148 -0.45 14.39 -10.31
N ILE A 149 -1.72 14.38 -10.73
CA ILE A 149 -2.81 13.61 -10.10
C ILE A 149 -2.44 12.13 -10.01
N MET A 150 -1.94 11.54 -11.10
CA MET A 150 -1.52 10.14 -11.16
C MET A 150 -0.38 9.81 -10.20
N ASN A 151 0.49 10.77 -9.87
CA ASN A 151 1.66 10.52 -9.05
C ASN A 151 1.42 10.66 -7.55
N LYS A 152 0.21 11.06 -7.12
CA LYS A 152 -0.13 11.14 -5.69
C LYS A 152 -0.39 9.74 -5.11
N PRO A 153 0.11 9.42 -3.90
CA PRO A 153 0.11 8.04 -3.39
C PRO A 153 -1.26 7.36 -3.30
N ASN A 154 -2.31 8.07 -2.86
CA ASN A 154 -3.64 7.45 -2.74
C ASN A 154 -4.39 7.49 -4.06
N ASN A 155 -4.15 8.49 -4.91
CA ASN A 155 -4.65 8.50 -6.29
C ASN A 155 -4.11 7.31 -7.10
N ILE A 156 -2.84 6.89 -6.92
CA ILE A 156 -2.29 5.68 -7.57
C ILE A 156 -3.18 4.47 -7.25
N LEU A 157 -3.52 4.27 -5.96
CA LEU A 157 -4.40 3.18 -5.55
C LEU A 157 -5.82 3.36 -6.11
N GLY A 158 -6.39 4.56 -6.03
CA GLY A 158 -7.71 4.88 -6.58
C GLY A 158 -7.84 4.59 -8.08
N ILE A 159 -6.83 4.96 -8.87
CA ILE A 159 -6.76 4.66 -10.30
C ILE A 159 -6.74 3.15 -10.53
N GLU A 160 -5.90 2.41 -9.80
CA GLU A 160 -5.82 0.95 -9.95
C GLU A 160 -7.09 0.25 -9.44
N TYR A 161 -7.78 0.79 -8.44
CA TYR A 161 -9.09 0.30 -8.01
C TYR A 161 -10.13 0.46 -9.13
N VAL A 162 -10.25 1.65 -9.72
CA VAL A 162 -11.21 1.89 -10.81
C VAL A 162 -10.87 1.02 -12.03
N LYS A 163 -9.59 0.84 -12.35
CA LYS A 163 -9.15 -0.07 -13.43
C LYS A 163 -9.53 -1.53 -13.14
N ALA A 164 -9.30 -2.01 -11.93
CA ALA A 164 -9.67 -3.37 -11.55
C ALA A 164 -11.20 -3.58 -11.53
N LEU A 165 -11.97 -2.61 -11.05
CA LEU A 165 -13.45 -2.64 -11.14
C LEU A 165 -13.92 -2.80 -12.59
N LYS A 166 -13.35 -2.03 -13.53
CA LYS A 166 -13.63 -2.14 -14.97
C LYS A 166 -13.19 -3.51 -15.52
N LYS A 167 -11.99 -3.98 -15.17
CA LYS A 167 -11.44 -5.29 -15.59
C LYS A 167 -12.36 -6.46 -15.22
N PHE A 168 -12.91 -6.44 -14.01
CA PHE A 168 -13.79 -7.50 -13.53
C PHE A 168 -15.28 -7.30 -13.88
N ASN A 169 -15.62 -6.30 -14.69
CA ASN A 169 -17.01 -5.90 -14.97
C ASN A 169 -17.84 -5.79 -13.68
N SER A 170 -17.25 -5.21 -12.64
CA SER A 170 -17.84 -5.16 -11.31
C SER A 170 -19.02 -4.20 -11.25
N LYS A 171 -20.05 -4.57 -10.47
CA LYS A 171 -21.18 -3.68 -10.13
C LYS A 171 -20.86 -2.74 -8.97
N ILE A 172 -19.73 -2.95 -8.27
CA ILE A 172 -19.32 -2.14 -7.13
C ILE A 172 -19.01 -0.72 -7.60
N ILE A 173 -19.65 0.26 -6.96
CA ILE A 173 -19.49 1.68 -7.29
C ILE A 173 -18.29 2.25 -6.51
N PRO A 174 -17.30 2.87 -7.17
CA PRO A 174 -16.20 3.53 -6.47
C PRO A 174 -16.68 4.82 -5.78
N PHE A 175 -16.21 5.06 -4.56
CA PHE A 175 -16.48 6.28 -3.80
C PHE A 175 -15.19 6.82 -3.17
N SER A 176 -14.78 8.00 -3.63
CA SER A 176 -13.60 8.70 -3.12
C SER A 176 -13.95 9.52 -1.88
N ILE A 177 -13.09 9.45 -0.86
CA ILE A 177 -13.15 10.28 0.34
C ILE A 177 -11.96 11.25 0.31
N PRO A 178 -12.19 12.57 0.33
CA PRO A 178 -11.10 13.54 0.36
C PRO A 178 -10.33 13.42 1.68
N ARG A 179 -9.00 13.35 1.61
CA ARG A 179 -8.16 13.34 2.81
C ARG A 179 -8.17 14.72 3.47
N LYS A 180 -8.47 14.77 4.78
CA LYS A 180 -8.13 15.92 5.63
C LYS A 180 -6.60 16.04 5.72
N ASN A 181 -6.08 17.26 5.57
CA ASN A 181 -4.69 17.67 5.29
C ASN A 181 -3.57 17.06 6.16
N VAL A 182 -3.31 15.76 6.03
CA VAL A 182 -2.06 15.12 6.44
C VAL A 182 -1.56 14.28 5.27
N GLY A 183 -0.54 14.82 4.60
CA GLY A 183 0.08 14.20 3.44
C GLY A 183 0.61 12.80 3.75
N HIS A 184 0.66 11.95 2.74
CA HIS A 184 1.17 10.60 2.90
C HIS A 184 2.68 10.64 3.21
N SER A 185 3.08 10.26 4.42
CA SER A 185 4.46 10.36 4.95
C SER A 185 4.90 11.75 5.43
N SER A 186 3.97 12.68 5.69
CA SER A 186 4.32 13.93 6.39
C SER A 186 4.50 13.69 7.89
N GLU A 187 5.57 14.22 8.48
CA GLU A 187 5.76 14.27 9.94
C GLU A 187 4.80 15.24 10.64
N ILE A 188 4.05 16.02 9.85
CA ILE A 188 3.09 17.00 10.32
C ILE A 188 1.93 16.30 11.03
N ILE A 189 1.67 16.72 12.26
CA ILE A 189 0.49 16.36 13.05
C ILE A 189 -0.46 17.55 12.98
N VAL A 190 -1.69 17.32 12.52
CA VAL A 190 -2.74 18.36 12.45
C VAL A 190 -4.00 17.79 13.09
N ASP A 191 -4.55 18.48 14.09
CA ASP A 191 -5.85 18.14 14.72
C ASP A 191 -6.00 16.67 15.16
N GLY A 192 -4.93 16.06 15.69
CA GLY A 192 -4.95 14.65 16.10
C GLY A 192 -4.88 13.65 14.95
N PHE A 193 -4.56 14.10 13.74
CA PHE A 193 -4.29 13.27 12.57
C PHE A 193 -2.78 13.26 12.26
N ALA A 194 -2.27 12.06 11.98
CA ALA A 194 -0.90 11.83 11.55
C ALA A 194 -0.87 10.71 10.49
N SER A 195 0.18 10.67 9.68
CA SER A 195 0.37 9.54 8.76
C SER A 195 0.70 8.25 9.53
N ALA A 196 0.30 7.10 9.00
CA ALA A 196 0.66 5.80 9.59
C ALA A 196 2.18 5.64 9.77
N SER A 197 2.98 6.18 8.86
CA SER A 197 4.46 6.16 8.97
C SER A 197 4.95 6.97 10.18
N THR A 198 4.36 8.14 10.43
CA THR A 198 4.68 9.00 11.58
C THR A 198 4.33 8.28 12.88
N ILE A 199 3.16 7.65 12.94
CA ILE A 199 2.70 6.88 14.09
C ILE A 199 3.65 5.70 14.38
N ARG A 200 4.06 4.94 13.35
CA ARG A 200 5.06 3.86 13.50
C ARG A 200 6.40 4.39 14.00
N ASN A 201 6.88 5.52 13.48
CA ASN A 201 8.13 6.12 13.93
C ASN A 201 8.08 6.53 15.41
N ILE A 202 6.98 7.16 15.85
CA ILE A 202 6.76 7.52 17.25
C ILE A 202 6.70 6.26 18.14
N SER A 203 5.99 5.22 17.68
CA SER A 203 5.87 3.95 18.39
C SER A 203 7.21 3.23 18.54
N ASN A 204 8.01 3.17 17.48
CA ASN A 204 9.32 2.52 17.47
C ASN A 204 10.32 3.23 18.40
N ASN A 205 10.24 4.56 18.47
CA ASN A 205 11.04 5.37 19.41
C ASN A 205 10.48 5.35 20.85
N LYS A 206 9.48 4.50 21.14
CA LYS A 206 8.83 4.34 22.45
C LYS A 206 8.27 5.64 23.03
N ASN A 207 7.93 6.62 22.19
CA ASN A 207 7.41 7.92 22.61
C ASN A 207 5.87 7.88 22.68
N PHE A 208 5.34 7.01 23.53
CA PHE A 208 3.90 6.70 23.60
C PHE A 208 3.04 7.92 23.99
N SER A 209 3.56 8.88 24.76
CA SER A 209 2.80 10.09 25.12
C SER A 209 2.29 10.87 23.91
N LYS A 210 3.06 10.87 22.80
CA LYS A 210 2.65 11.50 21.53
C LYS A 210 1.62 10.70 20.74
N LEU A 211 1.42 9.41 21.03
CA LEU A 211 0.47 8.55 20.31
C LEU A 211 -0.97 8.70 20.78
N LYS A 212 -1.19 9.03 22.07
CA LYS A 212 -2.50 9.00 22.71
C LYS A 212 -3.58 9.78 21.96
N ASN A 213 -3.21 10.88 21.29
CA ASN A 213 -4.15 11.73 20.53
C ASN A 213 -4.16 11.43 19.02
N LEU A 214 -3.40 10.45 18.54
CA LEU A 214 -3.26 10.10 17.12
C LEU A 214 -3.96 8.79 16.74
N VAL A 215 -4.24 7.96 17.73
CA VAL A 215 -4.88 6.65 17.57
C VAL A 215 -6.00 6.49 18.59
N PRO A 216 -7.00 5.62 18.31
CA PRO A 216 -7.98 5.23 19.32
C PRO A 216 -7.33 4.54 20.53
N GLU A 217 -7.98 4.58 21.69
CA GLU A 217 -7.44 4.04 22.95
C GLU A 217 -7.09 2.55 22.84
N ASN A 218 -7.92 1.73 22.18
CA ASN A 218 -7.63 0.30 21.98
C ASN A 218 -6.39 0.06 21.11
N THR A 219 -6.16 0.89 20.09
CA THR A 219 -4.92 0.84 19.30
C THR A 219 -3.73 1.29 20.14
N TYR A 220 -3.89 2.34 20.96
CA TYR A 220 -2.83 2.82 21.85
C TYR A 220 -2.33 1.70 22.77
N VAL A 221 -3.26 1.02 23.45
CA VAL A 221 -2.95 -0.15 24.30
C VAL A 221 -2.26 -1.26 23.51
N ALA A 222 -2.80 -1.62 22.34
CA ALA A 222 -2.21 -2.68 21.51
C ALA A 222 -0.78 -2.37 21.05
N LEU A 223 -0.49 -1.09 20.74
CA LEU A 223 0.86 -0.65 20.37
C LEU A 223 1.83 -0.70 21.56
N GLN A 224 1.37 -0.40 22.77
CA GLN A 224 2.21 -0.52 23.97
C GLN A 224 2.56 -1.97 24.29
N GLU A 225 1.61 -2.88 24.14
CA GLU A 225 1.80 -4.29 24.50
C GLU A 225 2.54 -5.08 23.42
N LYS A 226 2.23 -4.84 22.14
CA LYS A 226 2.64 -5.69 21.02
C LYS A 226 3.28 -4.94 19.85
N GLY A 227 3.28 -3.61 19.87
CA GLY A 227 3.78 -2.80 18.77
C GLY A 227 5.29 -2.95 18.61
N THR A 228 5.72 -3.60 17.53
CA THR A 228 7.15 -3.81 17.27
C THR A 228 7.47 -3.76 15.79
N ASP A 229 8.58 -3.09 15.44
CA ASP A 229 9.12 -3.13 14.08
C ASP A 229 10.10 -4.29 13.96
N ILE A 230 9.64 -5.36 13.30
CA ILE A 230 10.42 -6.57 13.07
C ILE A 230 11.18 -6.55 11.73
N SER A 231 11.24 -5.40 11.04
CA SER A 231 11.90 -5.30 9.73
C SER A 231 13.37 -5.74 9.80
N GLN A 232 14.07 -5.39 10.88
CA GLN A 232 15.46 -5.78 11.10
C GLN A 232 15.61 -7.29 11.34
N ASN A 233 14.72 -7.91 12.13
CA ASN A 233 14.73 -9.35 12.36
C ASN A 233 14.44 -10.12 11.06
N PHE A 234 13.48 -9.64 10.28
CA PHE A 234 13.14 -10.22 8.99
C PHE A 234 14.29 -10.07 7.98
N PHE A 235 14.98 -8.94 7.98
CA PHE A 235 16.18 -8.73 7.18
C PHE A 235 17.30 -9.73 7.52
N GLN A 236 17.51 -10.05 8.80
CA GLN A 236 18.48 -11.08 9.20
C GLN A 236 18.13 -12.47 8.64
N LEU A 237 16.85 -12.84 8.65
CA LEU A 237 16.37 -14.10 8.04
C LEU A 237 16.59 -14.10 6.52
N PHE A 238 16.32 -12.98 5.86
CA PHE A 238 16.59 -12.82 4.43
C PHE A 238 18.09 -12.97 4.12
N LYS A 239 18.98 -12.32 4.89
CA LYS A 239 20.44 -12.48 4.73
C LYS A 239 20.87 -13.93 4.93
N TYR A 240 20.33 -14.61 5.95
CA TYR A 240 20.60 -16.03 6.16
C TYR A 240 20.21 -16.87 4.93
N LYS A 241 19.04 -16.62 4.34
CA LYS A 241 18.61 -17.29 3.11
C LYS A 241 19.56 -16.99 1.95
N LEU A 242 19.98 -15.74 1.76
CA LEU A 242 20.97 -15.38 0.74
C LEU A 242 22.29 -16.16 0.94
N PHE A 243 22.84 -16.18 2.16
CA PHE A 243 24.06 -16.92 2.46
C PHE A 243 23.96 -18.42 2.21
N SER A 244 22.77 -19.00 2.41
CA SER A 244 22.56 -20.43 2.15
C SER A 244 22.60 -20.81 0.66
N GLY A 245 22.58 -19.85 -0.26
CA GLY A 245 22.72 -20.06 -1.71
C GLY A 245 21.54 -20.76 -2.40
N ASN A 246 20.53 -21.22 -1.66
CA ASN A 246 19.42 -22.01 -2.17
C ASN A 246 18.21 -21.15 -2.53
N ILE A 247 18.41 -20.09 -3.31
CA ILE A 247 17.32 -19.20 -3.76
C ILE A 247 17.22 -19.22 -5.28
N SER A 248 16.09 -19.73 -5.77
CA SER A 248 15.67 -19.57 -7.16
C SER A 248 14.95 -18.25 -7.32
N PHE A 249 15.71 -17.16 -7.52
CA PHE A 249 15.13 -15.81 -7.57
C PHE A 249 14.09 -15.62 -8.68
N SER A 250 14.18 -16.39 -9.77
CA SER A 250 13.22 -16.39 -10.87
C SER A 250 11.79 -16.70 -10.44
N ASP A 251 11.62 -17.37 -9.30
CA ASP A 251 10.32 -17.78 -8.79
C ASP A 251 9.62 -16.67 -8.00
N TYR A 252 10.32 -15.57 -7.72
CA TYR A 252 9.82 -14.47 -6.90
C TYR A 252 9.33 -13.30 -7.76
N MET A 253 8.20 -12.72 -7.35
CA MET A 253 7.69 -11.49 -7.95
C MET A 253 8.69 -10.34 -7.76
N ASP A 254 8.60 -9.35 -8.64
CA ASP A 254 9.50 -8.18 -8.67
C ASP A 254 10.99 -8.48 -8.93
N TYR A 255 11.39 -9.75 -9.09
CA TYR A 255 12.74 -10.11 -9.52
C TYR A 255 13.00 -9.72 -10.98
N GLU A 256 14.26 -9.44 -11.28
CA GLU A 256 14.77 -9.22 -12.63
C GLU A 256 16.18 -9.81 -12.70
N LEU A 257 16.52 -10.45 -13.82
CA LEU A 257 17.84 -11.06 -14.00
C LEU A 257 18.97 -10.06 -13.73
N GLY A 258 19.92 -10.47 -12.89
CA GLY A 258 21.06 -9.65 -12.45
C GLY A 258 20.81 -8.84 -11.18
N LEU A 259 19.57 -8.73 -10.67
CA LEU A 259 19.27 -8.08 -9.39
C LEU A 259 19.91 -8.83 -8.21
N GLU A 260 20.00 -10.15 -8.29
CA GLU A 260 20.68 -11.03 -7.34
C GLU A 260 22.13 -10.60 -7.10
N ASN A 261 22.89 -10.26 -8.15
CA ASN A 261 24.27 -9.80 -8.02
C ASN A 261 24.36 -8.55 -7.13
N ARG A 262 23.38 -7.66 -7.26
CA ARG A 262 23.30 -6.45 -6.45
C ARG A 262 22.89 -6.74 -5.01
N LEU A 263 21.98 -7.69 -4.78
CA LEU A 263 21.65 -8.16 -3.43
C LEU A 263 22.91 -8.73 -2.74
N TYR A 264 23.65 -9.60 -3.43
CA TYR A 264 24.88 -10.18 -2.90
C TYR A 264 25.98 -9.13 -2.63
N SER A 265 26.12 -8.11 -3.48
CA SER A 265 27.16 -7.07 -3.34
C SER A 265 27.10 -6.26 -2.06
N TYR A 266 25.94 -6.19 -1.40
CA TYR A 266 25.74 -5.38 -0.19
C TYR A 266 25.45 -6.24 1.04
N LEU A 267 25.72 -7.55 1.00
CA LEU A 267 25.42 -8.49 2.08
C LEU A 267 26.08 -8.15 3.41
N ASP A 268 27.20 -7.43 3.44
CA ASP A 268 27.85 -7.06 4.70
C ASP A 268 27.08 -5.97 5.46
N THR A 269 26.14 -5.28 4.81
CA THR A 269 25.32 -4.24 5.45
C THR A 269 24.50 -4.81 6.60
N LEU A 270 24.56 -4.15 7.75
CA LEU A 270 23.88 -4.59 8.97
C LEU A 270 22.48 -3.97 9.11
N ASP A 271 22.32 -2.69 8.78
CA ASP A 271 21.03 -1.99 8.89
C ASP A 271 20.14 -2.26 7.66
N TYR A 272 18.88 -2.59 7.91
CA TYR A 272 17.92 -2.85 6.84
C TYR A 272 17.70 -1.65 5.93
N ASN A 273 17.55 -0.44 6.49
CA ASN A 273 17.26 0.74 5.67
C ASN A 273 18.46 1.16 4.83
N GLU A 274 19.67 1.05 5.37
CA GLU A 274 20.93 1.22 4.65
C GLU A 274 21.02 0.22 3.49
N TYR A 275 20.76 -1.07 3.73
CA TYR A 275 20.78 -2.10 2.70
C TYR A 275 19.79 -1.79 1.56
N ILE A 276 18.54 -1.42 1.90
CA ILE A 276 17.54 -1.00 0.92
C ILE A 276 18.03 0.20 0.11
N ASN A 277 18.68 1.18 0.74
CA ASN A 277 19.20 2.36 0.04
C ASN A 277 20.32 1.99 -0.94
N LEU A 278 21.25 1.12 -0.54
CA LEU A 278 22.36 0.66 -1.36
C LEU A 278 21.88 -0.19 -2.55
N VAL A 279 20.94 -1.12 -2.34
CA VAL A 279 20.41 -1.98 -3.40
C VAL A 279 19.49 -1.22 -4.37
N SER A 280 18.85 -0.14 -3.94
CA SER A 280 17.94 0.62 -4.80
C SER A 280 18.68 1.37 -5.93
N THR A 281 17.99 1.56 -7.07
CA THR A 281 18.49 2.33 -8.24
C THR A 281 17.34 3.12 -8.89
N LYS A 282 17.62 3.87 -9.97
CA LYS A 282 16.55 4.48 -10.80
C LYS A 282 15.61 3.42 -11.41
N ARG A 283 16.13 2.22 -11.67
CA ARG A 283 15.37 1.07 -12.20
C ARG A 283 14.66 0.30 -11.08
N TYR A 284 15.30 0.15 -9.92
CA TYR A 284 14.80 -0.61 -8.78
C TYR A 284 14.42 0.31 -7.62
N THR A 285 13.12 0.60 -7.48
CA THR A 285 12.64 1.45 -6.40
C THR A 285 12.79 0.78 -5.04
N LYS A 286 12.89 1.57 -3.96
CA LYS A 286 12.95 1.05 -2.58
C LYS A 286 11.80 0.09 -2.28
N SER A 287 10.58 0.42 -2.68
CA SER A 287 9.42 -0.45 -2.47
C SER A 287 9.52 -1.76 -3.25
N ARG A 288 10.11 -1.78 -4.45
CA ARG A 288 10.34 -3.01 -5.21
C ARG A 288 11.32 -3.93 -4.49
N ILE A 289 12.44 -3.38 -4.01
CA ILE A 289 13.43 -4.16 -3.25
C ILE A 289 12.82 -4.70 -1.95
N ARG A 290 12.08 -3.85 -1.23
CA ARG A 290 11.37 -4.25 -0.01
C ARG A 290 10.38 -5.40 -0.24
N ARG A 291 9.60 -5.34 -1.33
CA ARG A 291 8.66 -6.42 -1.70
C ARG A 291 9.37 -7.71 -2.09
N LEU A 292 10.47 -7.63 -2.83
CA LEU A 292 11.27 -8.82 -3.18
C LEU A 292 11.87 -9.51 -1.95
N ILE A 293 12.22 -8.74 -0.91
CA ILE A 293 12.76 -9.27 0.35
C ILE A 293 11.68 -9.99 1.17
N CYS A 294 10.43 -9.51 1.11
CA CYS A 294 9.27 -10.06 1.84
C CYS A 294 8.73 -11.34 1.23
#